data_AF-A0A5C7Y2M4-F1
#
_entry.id   AF-A0A5C7Y2M4-F1
#
_cell.length_a   1.000
_cell.length_b   1.000
_cell.length_c   1.000
_cell.angle_alpha   90.00
_cell.angle_beta   90.00
_cell.angle_gamma   90.00
#
_symmetry.space_group_name_H-M   'P 1'
#
loop_
_entity.id
_entity.type
_entity.pdbx_description
1 polymer ?
#
loop_
_entity_poly.entity_id
_entity_poly.type
_entity_poly.pdbx_seq_one_letter_code
_entity_poly.pdbx_strand_id
1 'polypeptide(L)'
;MKVPDSRAAAARYEIAEDRLGCYPVVPDDIGPIHAVLLDATTSPWKRKVRREYTKAHEELFLEFSAEEAACGRNVRLIFPLSFDTDEDDACPNCLEMVDLWLTDRDGYDRRIRERRQRRWLARAREDEDAQAQRDYAEFLERQDADLHRRTQQAQQDEVG
;
A
#
# COMPACT_ATOMS: atom_id res chain seq x y z
N MET A 1 -2.96 -21.13 15.96
CA MET A 1 -3.69 -20.46 17.04
C MET A 1 -4.44 -19.31 16.43
N LYS A 2 -5.75 -19.20 16.70
CA LYS A 2 -6.53 -18.05 16.24
C LYS A 2 -6.16 -16.79 17.03
N VAL A 3 -5.83 -15.71 16.31
CA VAL A 3 -5.40 -14.45 16.91
C VAL A 3 -6.63 -13.58 17.22
N PRO A 4 -6.80 -13.11 18.47
CA PRO A 4 -7.92 -12.24 18.84
C PRO A 4 -7.84 -10.89 18.12
N ASP A 5 -8.99 -10.26 17.89
CA ASP A 5 -9.10 -8.95 17.22
C ASP A 5 -8.30 -8.89 15.90
N SER A 6 -8.35 -9.96 15.12
CA SER A 6 -7.67 -10.08 13.82
C SER A 6 -8.61 -10.60 12.74
N ARG A 7 -8.21 -10.43 11.47
CA ARG A 7 -8.83 -11.08 10.31
C ARG A 7 -7.79 -11.69 9.39
N ALA A 8 -8.12 -12.84 8.82
CA ALA A 8 -7.40 -13.38 7.67
C ALA A 8 -7.72 -12.54 6.43
N ALA A 9 -6.72 -12.31 5.59
CA ALA A 9 -6.85 -11.46 4.41
C ALA A 9 -5.89 -11.91 3.31
N ALA A 10 -6.20 -11.55 2.07
CA ALA A 10 -5.36 -11.81 0.91
C ALA A 10 -5.05 -10.53 0.14
N ALA A 11 -3.91 -10.54 -0.54
CA ALA A 11 -3.40 -9.39 -1.28
C ALA A 11 -4.30 -9.00 -2.46
N ARG A 12 -4.93 -9.99 -3.11
CA ARG A 12 -5.71 -9.84 -4.33
C ARG A 12 -7.02 -10.62 -4.27
N TYR A 13 -7.96 -10.19 -5.09
CA TYR A 13 -9.11 -10.95 -5.54
C TYR A 13 -9.11 -10.93 -7.08
N GLU A 14 -9.91 -11.77 -7.70
CA GLU A 14 -10.09 -11.81 -9.15
C GLU A 14 -11.43 -11.19 -9.54
N ILE A 15 -11.54 -10.72 -10.78
CA ILE A 15 -12.80 -10.21 -11.31
C ILE A 15 -13.31 -11.23 -12.30
N ALA A 16 -14.46 -11.82 -12.01
CA ALA A 16 -15.20 -12.66 -12.94
C ALA A 16 -16.18 -11.80 -13.74
N GLU A 17 -16.42 -12.18 -14.99
CA GLU A 17 -17.41 -11.54 -15.86
C GLU A 17 -18.39 -12.60 -16.37
N ASP A 18 -19.68 -12.31 -16.22
CA ASP A 18 -20.76 -13.12 -16.78
C ASP A 18 -21.83 -12.25 -17.44
N ARG A 19 -22.99 -12.83 -17.76
CA ARG A 19 -24.11 -12.12 -18.39
C ARG A 19 -24.73 -11.03 -17.51
N LEU A 20 -24.45 -11.00 -16.21
CA LEU A 20 -24.97 -10.06 -15.22
C LEU A 20 -23.97 -8.95 -14.91
N GLY A 21 -22.70 -9.08 -15.31
CA GLY A 21 -21.67 -8.05 -15.22
C GLY A 21 -20.37 -8.57 -14.62
N CYS A 22 -19.53 -7.63 -14.17
CA CYS A 22 -18.27 -7.94 -13.51
C CYS A 22 -18.45 -7.95 -11.99
N TYR A 23 -17.95 -8.98 -11.32
CA TYR A 23 -18.02 -9.10 -9.86
C TYR A 23 -16.72 -9.70 -9.29
N PRO A 24 -16.35 -9.33 -8.05
CA PRO A 24 -15.15 -9.84 -7.44
C PRO A 24 -15.36 -11.28 -6.94
N VAL A 25 -14.33 -12.12 -7.10
CA VAL A 25 -14.32 -13.52 -6.66
C VAL A 25 -13.01 -13.85 -5.96
N VAL A 26 -13.07 -14.84 -5.07
CA VAL A 26 -11.89 -15.39 -4.42
C VAL A 26 -11.10 -16.20 -5.46
N PRO A 27 -9.79 -15.94 -5.66
CA PRO A 27 -8.96 -16.70 -6.59
C PRO A 27 -8.80 -18.16 -6.16
N ASP A 28 -8.55 -19.07 -7.10
CA ASP A 28 -8.17 -20.45 -6.79
C ASP A 28 -6.80 -20.52 -6.08
N ASP A 29 -5.86 -19.68 -6.50
CA ASP A 29 -4.57 -19.48 -5.82
C ASP A 29 -4.51 -18.08 -5.19
N ILE A 30 -4.88 -18.06 -3.91
CA ILE A 30 -4.94 -16.88 -3.05
C ILE A 30 -3.52 -16.39 -2.69
N GLY A 31 -2.52 -17.28 -2.74
CA GLY A 31 -1.20 -17.04 -2.17
C GLY A 31 -1.24 -16.94 -0.64
N PRO A 32 -0.24 -16.29 0.00
CA PRO A 32 -0.14 -16.29 1.45
C PRO A 32 -1.25 -15.48 2.12
N ILE A 33 -1.76 -16.01 3.23
CA ILE A 33 -2.76 -15.36 4.06
C ILE A 33 -2.08 -14.38 5.00
N HIS A 34 -2.63 -13.16 5.04
CA HIS A 34 -2.12 -12.04 5.80
C HIS A 34 -3.01 -11.71 6.99
N ALA A 35 -2.39 -11.27 8.09
CA ALA A 35 -3.09 -10.82 9.29
C ALA A 35 -3.47 -9.33 9.18
N VAL A 36 -4.76 -9.02 9.24
CA VAL A 36 -5.25 -7.66 9.49
C VAL A 36 -5.57 -7.52 10.98
N LEU A 37 -4.72 -6.80 11.70
CA LEU A 37 -4.90 -6.56 13.13
C LEU A 37 -5.86 -5.38 13.34
N LEU A 38 -6.96 -5.64 14.04
CA LEU A 38 -8.07 -4.71 14.26
C LEU A 38 -7.81 -3.84 15.50
N ASP A 39 -6.75 -3.05 15.45
CA ASP A 39 -6.49 -2.04 16.45
C ASP A 39 -7.51 -0.89 16.33
N ALA A 40 -8.37 -0.73 17.34
CA ALA A 40 -9.40 0.31 17.38
C ALA A 40 -8.85 1.75 17.39
N THR A 41 -7.55 1.91 17.67
CA THR A 41 -6.86 3.21 17.70
C THR A 41 -6.34 3.64 16.32
N THR A 42 -6.18 2.72 15.37
CA THR A 42 -5.40 2.97 14.15
C THR A 42 -6.20 3.42 12.94
N SER A 43 -7.49 3.05 12.82
CA SER A 43 -8.32 3.47 11.68
C SER A 43 -9.82 3.41 12.01
N PRO A 44 -10.63 4.40 11.56
CA PRO A 44 -12.09 4.34 11.63
C PRO A 44 -12.67 3.10 10.96
N TRP A 45 -12.08 2.64 9.85
CA TRP A 45 -12.51 1.42 9.16
C TRP A 45 -12.27 0.17 10.02
N LYS A 46 -11.09 0.02 10.62
CA LYS A 46 -10.77 -1.11 11.53
C LYS A 46 -11.71 -1.14 12.74
N ARG A 47 -12.07 0.03 13.26
CA ARG A 47 -13.05 0.17 14.35
C ARG A 47 -14.45 -0.29 13.92
N LYS A 48 -14.87 0.07 12.71
CA LYS A 48 -16.15 -0.38 12.12
C LYS A 48 -16.14 -1.90 11.94
N VAL A 49 -15.09 -2.46 11.34
CA VAL A 49 -14.95 -3.92 11.12
C VAL A 49 -14.97 -4.70 12.42
N ARG A 50 -14.27 -4.22 13.46
CA ARG A 50 -14.30 -4.86 14.79
C ARG A 50 -15.71 -4.92 15.39
N ARG A 51 -16.51 -3.86 15.21
CA ARG A 51 -17.87 -3.74 15.79
C ARG A 51 -18.93 -4.47 14.98
N GLU A 52 -18.87 -4.39 13.66
CA GLU A 52 -19.96 -4.78 12.76
C GLU A 52 -19.69 -6.11 12.06
N TYR A 53 -18.43 -6.37 11.71
CA TYR A 53 -18.04 -7.52 10.88
C TYR A 53 -17.88 -8.82 11.68
N THR A 54 -17.96 -8.77 13.00
CA THR A 54 -18.07 -9.97 13.86
C THR A 54 -19.38 -10.73 13.62
N LYS A 55 -20.37 -10.13 12.95
CA LYS A 55 -21.66 -10.74 12.61
C LYS A 55 -21.81 -11.13 11.14
N ALA A 56 -20.92 -10.68 10.27
CA ALA A 56 -20.96 -10.96 8.85
C ALA A 56 -20.20 -12.26 8.56
N HIS A 57 -20.84 -13.18 7.84
CA HIS A 57 -20.27 -14.46 7.41
C HIS A 57 -19.70 -14.41 5.98
N GLU A 58 -19.58 -13.21 5.40
CA GLU A 58 -19.21 -13.00 4.00
C GLU A 58 -17.84 -12.33 3.85
N GLU A 59 -17.14 -12.66 2.77
CA GLU A 59 -15.90 -12.04 2.36
C GLU A 59 -16.09 -10.56 2.04
N LEU A 60 -15.12 -9.75 2.45
CA LEU A 60 -15.09 -8.33 2.11
C LEU A 60 -14.10 -8.09 0.98
N PHE A 61 -14.60 -7.57 -0.13
CA PHE A 61 -13.79 -7.09 -1.25
C PHE A 61 -13.60 -5.58 -1.16
N LEU A 62 -12.34 -5.14 -1.15
CA LEU A 62 -11.96 -3.73 -1.10
C LEU A 62 -11.65 -3.25 -2.52
N GLU A 63 -12.70 -2.81 -3.23
CA GLU A 63 -12.58 -2.44 -4.66
C GLU A 63 -11.77 -1.15 -4.89
N PHE A 64 -12.08 -0.11 -4.11
CA PHE A 64 -11.48 1.23 -4.29
C PHE A 64 -10.38 1.55 -3.28
N SER A 65 -10.06 0.61 -2.40
CA SER A 65 -9.07 0.80 -1.35
C SER A 65 -8.22 -0.44 -1.16
N ALA A 66 -7.20 -0.32 -0.31
CA ALA A 66 -6.49 -1.45 0.23
C ALA A 66 -6.24 -1.19 1.70
N GLU A 67 -6.22 -2.24 2.49
CA GLU A 67 -5.89 -2.16 3.91
C GLU A 67 -4.48 -2.70 4.14
N GLU A 68 -3.79 -2.14 5.14
CA GLU A 68 -2.44 -2.59 5.46
C GLU A 68 -2.50 -3.75 6.47
N ALA A 69 -2.00 -4.92 6.05
CA ALA A 69 -1.78 -6.07 6.91
C ALA A 69 -0.60 -5.84 7.88
N ALA A 70 -0.47 -6.70 8.89
CA ALA A 70 0.57 -6.62 9.91
C ALA A 70 2.00 -6.61 9.32
N CYS A 71 2.24 -7.41 8.27
CA CYS A 71 3.51 -7.43 7.53
C CYS A 71 3.76 -6.18 6.68
N GLY A 72 2.75 -5.33 6.51
CA GLY A 72 2.82 -4.08 5.75
C GLY A 72 2.46 -4.21 4.28
N ARG A 73 1.92 -5.36 3.87
CA ARG A 73 1.39 -5.57 2.53
C ARG A 73 -0.04 -5.03 2.44
N ASN A 74 -0.37 -4.47 1.29
CA ASN A 74 -1.73 -4.06 0.97
C ASN A 74 -2.58 -5.29 0.66
N VAL A 75 -3.70 -5.42 1.36
CA VAL A 75 -4.70 -6.47 1.16
C VAL A 75 -5.98 -5.88 0.62
N ARG A 76 -6.69 -6.68 -0.19
CA ARG A 76 -7.92 -6.29 -0.87
C ARG A 76 -9.08 -7.26 -0.66
N LEU A 77 -8.79 -8.44 -0.10
CA LEU A 77 -9.79 -9.44 0.26
C LEU A 77 -9.64 -9.74 1.74
N ILE A 78 -10.74 -9.71 2.49
CA ILE A 78 -10.74 -9.99 3.93
C ILE A 78 -11.78 -11.05 4.21
N PHE A 79 -11.35 -12.14 4.82
CA PHE A 79 -12.20 -13.27 5.14
C PHE A 79 -12.99 -13.01 6.44
N PRO A 80 -14.17 -13.64 6.60
CA PRO A 80 -14.97 -13.56 7.83
C PRO A 80 -14.34 -14.34 9.00
N LEU A 81 -13.12 -14.87 8.84
CA LEU A 81 -12.41 -15.66 9.83
C LEU A 81 -11.26 -14.87 10.48
N SER A 82 -10.96 -15.20 11.72
CA SER A 82 -9.76 -14.69 12.40
C SER A 82 -8.50 -15.25 11.76
N PHE A 83 -7.41 -14.49 11.82
CA PHE A 83 -6.11 -14.98 11.37
C PHE A 83 -5.66 -16.15 12.25
N ASP A 84 -5.13 -17.20 11.63
CA ASP A 84 -4.61 -18.37 12.30
C ASP A 84 -3.11 -18.48 12.06
N THR A 85 -2.35 -18.69 13.13
CA THR A 85 -0.90 -18.86 13.07
C THR A 85 -0.47 -20.27 12.68
N ASP A 86 -1.36 -21.25 12.72
CA ASP A 86 -1.01 -22.67 12.50
C ASP A 86 -1.31 -23.15 11.06
N GLU A 87 -1.88 -22.28 10.23
CA GLU A 87 -2.16 -22.61 8.82
C GLU A 87 -0.87 -22.49 8.00
N ASP A 88 -0.64 -23.45 7.11
CA ASP A 88 0.59 -23.54 6.30
C ASP A 88 0.73 -22.39 5.29
N ASP A 89 -0.38 -21.75 4.92
CA ASP A 89 -0.43 -20.61 4.00
C ASP A 89 -0.24 -19.26 4.69
N ALA A 90 -0.05 -19.23 6.02
CA ALA A 90 0.14 -18.02 6.78
C ALA A 90 1.43 -17.29 6.37
N CYS A 91 1.32 -15.99 6.09
CA CYS A 91 2.46 -15.17 5.72
C CYS A 91 3.49 -15.13 6.88
N PRO A 92 4.76 -15.54 6.66
CA PRO A 92 5.77 -15.60 7.73
C PRO A 92 6.00 -14.25 8.43
N ASN A 93 5.99 -13.16 7.66
CA ASN A 93 6.14 -11.80 8.21
C ASN A 93 4.92 -11.38 9.04
N CYS A 94 3.73 -11.90 8.76
CA CYS A 94 2.55 -11.68 9.60
C CYS A 94 2.67 -12.47 10.90
N LEU A 95 3.20 -13.70 10.87
CA LEU A 95 3.45 -14.49 12.07
C LEU A 95 4.38 -13.74 13.05
N GLU A 96 5.50 -13.21 12.58
CA GLU A 96 6.40 -12.42 13.43
C GLU A 96 5.75 -11.17 14.04
N MET A 97 4.91 -10.48 13.27
CA MET A 97 4.24 -9.27 13.73
C MET A 97 3.10 -9.59 14.70
N VAL A 98 2.43 -10.73 14.51
CA VAL A 98 1.42 -11.26 15.43
C VAL A 98 2.06 -11.68 16.75
N ASP A 99 3.20 -12.36 16.69
CA ASP A 99 3.93 -12.77 17.90
C ASP A 99 4.27 -11.56 18.77
N LEU A 100 4.84 -10.51 18.17
CA LEU A 100 5.05 -9.24 18.88
C LEU A 100 3.75 -8.63 19.37
N TRP A 101 2.69 -8.64 18.57
CA TRP A 101 1.39 -8.09 18.99
C TRP A 101 0.86 -8.76 20.27
N LEU A 102 1.07 -10.07 20.41
CA LEU A 102 0.61 -10.87 21.54
C LEU A 102 1.55 -10.81 22.75
N THR A 103 2.86 -10.66 22.52
CA THR A 103 3.90 -10.82 23.57
C THR A 103 4.62 -9.52 23.95
N ASP A 104 4.86 -8.62 22.99
CA ASP A 104 5.60 -7.37 23.16
C ASP A 104 4.96 -6.24 22.34
N ARG A 105 3.98 -5.58 22.97
CA ARG A 105 3.23 -4.51 22.32
C ARG A 105 4.12 -3.35 21.89
N ASP A 106 5.08 -2.96 22.72
CA ASP A 106 5.98 -1.85 22.44
C ASP A 106 6.92 -2.18 21.28
N GLY A 107 7.38 -3.43 21.19
CA GLY A 107 8.13 -3.96 20.07
C GLY A 107 7.35 -3.94 18.76
N TYR A 108 6.07 -4.32 18.79
CA TYR A 108 5.16 -4.20 17.64
C TYR A 108 5.05 -2.73 17.19
N ASP A 109 4.71 -1.82 18.10
CA ASP A 109 4.51 -0.41 17.78
C ASP A 109 5.81 0.25 17.28
N ARG A 110 6.97 -0.15 17.82
CA ARG A 110 8.29 0.27 17.32
C ARG A 110 8.51 -0.18 15.87
N ARG A 111 8.27 -1.44 15.54
CA ARG A 111 8.41 -1.95 14.14
C ARG A 111 7.48 -1.21 13.17
N ILE A 112 6.26 -0.90 13.59
CA ILE A 112 5.32 -0.11 12.77
C ILE A 112 5.84 1.31 12.54
N ARG A 113 6.36 1.99 13.58
CA ARG A 113 6.95 3.33 13.45
C ARG A 113 8.16 3.34 12.51
N GLU A 114 9.08 2.39 12.68
CA GLU A 114 10.27 2.26 11.83
C GLU A 114 9.90 2.01 10.36
N ARG A 115 8.89 1.18 10.10
CA ARG A 115 8.38 0.94 8.75
C ARG A 115 7.81 2.22 8.13
N ARG A 116 6.98 2.96 8.88
CA ARG A 116 6.41 4.23 8.42
C ARG A 116 7.50 5.27 8.14
N GLN A 117 8.49 5.37 9.02
CA GLN A 117 9.63 6.27 8.85
C GLN A 117 10.43 5.93 7.59
N ARG A 118 10.71 4.64 7.33
CA ARG A 118 11.39 4.20 6.10
C ARG A 118 10.61 4.59 4.84
N ARG A 119 9.28 4.38 4.83
CA ARG A 119 8.44 4.78 3.68
C ARG A 119 8.41 6.30 3.50
N TRP A 120 8.36 7.06 4.58
CA TRP A 120 8.40 8.52 4.52
C TRP A 120 9.72 9.03 3.94
N LEU A 121 10.85 8.50 4.42
CA LEU A 121 12.18 8.83 3.89
C LEU A 121 12.35 8.46 2.41
N ALA A 122 11.81 7.31 2.00
CA ALA A 122 11.85 6.89 0.59
C ALA A 122 11.08 7.86 -0.30
N ARG A 123 9.87 8.25 0.09
CA ARG A 123 9.07 9.25 -0.65
C ARG A 123 9.75 10.61 -0.71
N ALA A 124 10.33 11.07 0.41
CA ALA A 124 11.06 12.34 0.43
C ALA A 124 12.22 12.35 -0.58
N ARG A 125 12.95 11.22 -0.70
CA ARG A 125 14.00 11.08 -1.72
C ARG A 125 13.45 11.08 -3.14
N GLU A 126 12.36 10.35 -3.38
CA GLU A 126 11.69 10.34 -4.70
C GLU A 126 11.23 11.75 -5.09
N ASP A 127 10.68 12.52 -4.14
CA ASP A 127 10.24 13.90 -4.37
C ASP A 127 11.42 14.84 -4.65
N GLU A 128 12.54 14.69 -3.93
CA GLU A 128 13.79 15.42 -4.17
C GLU A 128 14.36 15.10 -5.56
N ASP A 129 14.43 13.82 -5.94
CA ASP A 129 14.91 13.38 -7.26
C ASP A 129 14.02 13.91 -8.38
N ALA A 130 12.69 13.85 -8.20
CA ALA A 130 11.74 14.39 -9.16
C ALA A 130 11.85 15.91 -9.31
N GLN A 131 12.13 16.63 -8.21
CA GLN A 131 12.38 18.06 -8.27
C GLN A 131 13.67 18.38 -9.01
N ALA A 132 14.76 17.68 -8.70
CA ALA A 132 16.05 17.86 -9.38
C ALA A 132 15.94 17.60 -10.89
N GLN A 133 15.16 16.61 -11.31
CA GLN A 133 14.88 16.35 -12.73
C GLN A 133 14.13 17.51 -13.39
N ARG A 134 13.12 18.08 -12.72
CA ARG A 134 12.38 19.26 -13.23
C ARG A 134 13.29 20.47 -13.36
N ASP A 135 14.09 20.75 -12.34
CA ASP A 135 15.03 21.89 -12.34
C ASP A 135 16.07 21.75 -13.45
N TYR A 136 16.57 20.53 -13.67
CA TYR A 136 17.52 20.24 -14.75
C TYR A 136 16.88 20.42 -16.14
N ALA A 137 15.65 19.95 -16.34
CA ALA A 137 14.92 20.15 -17.59
C ALA A 137 14.69 21.64 -17.89
N GLU A 138 14.26 22.40 -16.89
CA GLU A 138 14.07 23.86 -17.02
C GLU A 138 15.38 24.58 -17.37
N PHE A 139 16.51 24.15 -16.78
CA PHE A 139 17.82 24.69 -17.12
C PHE A 139 18.17 24.48 -18.60
N LEU A 140 17.93 23.27 -19.13
CA LEU A 140 18.18 22.97 -20.54
C LEU A 140 17.31 23.81 -21.48
N GLU A 141 16.01 23.95 -21.18
CA GLU A 141 15.10 24.78 -21.96
C GLU A 141 15.55 26.25 -22.01
N ARG A 142 16.01 26.79 -20.87
CA ARG A 142 16.54 28.16 -20.80
C ARG A 142 17.82 28.32 -21.62
N GLN A 143 18.70 27.31 -21.62
CA GLN A 143 19.93 27.32 -22.42
C GLN A 143 19.63 27.29 -23.91
N ASP A 144 18.71 26.43 -24.35
CA ASP A 144 18.28 26.35 -25.75
C ASP A 144 17.63 27.65 -26.22
N ALA A 145 16.77 28.25 -25.39
CA ALA A 145 16.15 29.53 -25.70
C ALA A 145 17.17 30.68 -25.83
N ASP A 146 18.20 30.71 -24.98
CA ASP A 146 19.27 31.69 -25.07
C ASP A 146 20.13 31.50 -26.33
N LEU A 147 20.47 30.25 -26.66
CA LEU A 147 21.19 29.92 -27.90
C LEU A 147 20.40 30.36 -29.14
N HIS A 148 19.10 30.02 -29.21
CA HIS A 148 18.24 30.46 -30.32
C HIS A 148 18.18 31.98 -30.46
N ARG A 149 18.06 32.71 -29.34
CA ARG A 149 18.05 34.17 -29.34
C ARG A 149 19.36 34.75 -29.90
N ARG A 150 20.50 34.22 -29.45
CA ARG A 150 21.82 34.67 -29.94
C ARG A 150 22.00 34.38 -31.42
N THR A 151 21.56 33.22 -31.91
CA THR A 151 21.63 32.87 -33.34
C THR A 151 20.77 33.81 -34.18
N GLN A 152 19.55 34.14 -33.74
CA GLN A 152 18.69 35.08 -34.44
C GLN A 152 19.29 36.49 -34.51
N GLN A 153 19.92 36.93 -33.42
CA GLN A 153 20.56 38.25 -33.36
C GLN A 153 21.76 38.34 -34.29
N ALA A 154 22.63 37.31 -34.33
CA ALA A 154 23.75 37.26 -35.26
C ALA A 154 23.32 37.27 -36.74
N GLN A 155 22.21 36.61 -37.08
CA GLN A 155 21.66 36.61 -38.45
C GLN A 155 21.08 37.96 -38.87
N GLN A 156 20.59 38.77 -37.92
CA GLN A 156 20.08 40.12 -38.21
C GLN A 156 21.22 41.12 -38.44
N ASP A 157 22.32 40.96 -37.71
CA ASP A 157 23.51 41.81 -37.81
C ASP A 157 24.33 41.55 -39.10
N GLU A 158 24.18 40.38 -39.74
CA GLU A 158 24.86 40.06 -41.02
C GLU A 158 24.10 40.54 -42.28
N VAL A 159 22.83 40.97 -42.15
CA VAL A 159 21.98 41.39 -43.27
C VAL A 159 21.78 42.91 -43.32
N GLY A 160 22.19 43.64 -42.27
CA GLY A 160 22.18 45.12 -42.20
C GLY A 160 23.49 45.77 -42.57
#